data_AF-A0A935Q342-F1
#
_entry.id   AF-A0A935Q342-F1
#
_cell.length_a   1.000
_cell.length_b   1.000
_cell.length_c   1.000
_cell.angle_alpha   90.00
_cell.angle_beta   90.00
_cell.angle_gamma   90.00
#
_symmetry.space_group_name_H-M   'P 1'
#
loop_
_entity.id
_entity.type
_entity.pdbx_description
1 polymer ?
#
loop_
_entity_poly.entity_id
_entity_poly.type
_entity_poly.pdbx_seq_one_letter_code
_entity_poly.pdbx_strand_id
1 'polypeptide(L)'
;MNNEKDFTEKSLRYMSHGAIGCAISHVQLWKKIAAEINDNNYLIFEDDVIFNSNFSKSLHAALRNYPTNTDIFFLGSRNERQRDIKYFTNFNYCRSFNARLGAFAYIISSKSAKKY
;
A
#
# COMPACT_ATOMS: atom_id res chain seq x y z
N MET A 1 1.05 24.66 1.63
CA MET A 1 0.31 23.97 2.72
C MET A 1 1.34 23.28 3.60
N ASN A 2 1.34 23.55 4.91
CA ASN A 2 2.33 22.97 5.83
C ASN A 2 2.04 21.47 6.04
N ASN A 3 2.77 20.61 5.33
CA ASN A 3 2.66 19.14 5.37
C ASN A 3 2.98 18.53 6.75
N GLU A 4 3.49 19.32 7.71
CA GLU A 4 3.86 18.84 9.05
C GLU A 4 2.66 18.56 9.97
N LYS A 5 1.49 19.16 9.70
CA LYS A 5 0.28 18.93 10.52
C LYS A 5 -0.35 17.54 10.35
N ASP A 6 0.04 16.80 9.31
CA ASP A 6 -0.49 15.47 9.01
C ASP A 6 0.24 14.35 9.78
N PHE A 7 1.31 14.67 10.52
CA PHE A 7 2.12 13.71 11.26
C PHE A 7 2.04 13.94 12.78
N THR A 8 2.00 12.84 13.54
CA THR A 8 2.08 12.91 15.00
C THR A 8 3.46 13.42 15.44
N GLU A 9 3.56 14.07 16.61
CA GLU A 9 4.85 14.46 17.19
C GLU A 9 5.83 13.27 17.29
N LYS A 10 5.28 12.08 17.60
CA LYS A 10 6.05 10.84 17.62
C LYS A 10 6.63 10.52 16.24
N SER A 11 5.85 10.63 15.18
CA SER A 11 6.31 10.40 13.81
C SER A 11 7.41 11.40 13.43
N LEU A 12 7.20 12.68 13.69
CA LEU A 12 8.20 13.74 13.42
C LEU A 12 9.50 13.53 14.20
N ARG A 13 9.42 12.99 15.42
CA ARG A 13 10.59 12.74 16.27
C ARG A 13 11.39 11.50 15.89
N TYR A 14 10.74 10.44 15.38
CA TYR A 14 11.37 9.13 15.20
C TYR A 14 11.53 8.70 13.73
N MET A 15 10.88 9.36 12.78
CA MET A 15 11.05 9.08 11.35
C MET A 15 12.14 9.95 10.75
N SER A 16 12.89 9.41 9.79
CA SER A 16 13.80 10.22 8.97
C SER A 16 12.99 11.16 8.06
N HIS A 17 13.59 12.28 7.67
CA HIS A 17 13.01 13.18 6.66
C HIS A 17 12.68 12.45 5.36
N GLY A 18 13.50 11.49 4.94
CA GLY A 18 13.24 10.64 3.77
C GLY A 18 11.97 9.79 3.94
N ALA A 19 11.77 9.18 5.10
CA ALA A 19 10.56 8.38 5.38
C ALA A 19 9.29 9.26 5.43
N ILE A 20 9.40 10.47 6.00
CA ILE A 20 8.30 11.45 6.00
C ILE A 20 7.99 11.88 4.56
N GLY A 21 9.01 12.18 3.76
CA GLY A 21 8.87 12.54 2.34
C GLY A 21 8.22 11.43 1.52
N CYS A 22 8.64 10.18 1.70
CA CYS A 22 8.01 9.00 1.07
C CYS A 22 6.51 8.92 1.41
N ALA A 23 6.15 9.05 2.69
CA ALA A 23 4.76 9.03 3.11
C ALA A 23 3.93 10.18 2.50
N ILE A 24 4.48 11.40 2.46
CA ILE A 24 3.83 12.56 1.82
C ILE A 24 3.58 12.29 0.33
N SER A 25 4.56 11.74 -0.39
CA SER A 25 4.44 11.40 -1.81
C SER A 25 3.28 10.45 -2.08
N HIS A 26 3.13 9.39 -1.28
CA HIS A 26 2.00 8.47 -1.42
C HIS A 26 0.65 9.13 -1.08
N VAL A 27 0.58 9.92 -0.01
CA VAL A 27 -0.66 10.65 0.33
C VAL A 27 -1.07 11.62 -0.78
N GLN A 28 -0.12 12.33 -1.37
CA GLN A 28 -0.40 13.22 -2.51
C GLN A 28 -0.86 12.43 -3.74
N LEU A 29 -0.27 11.27 -4.01
CA LEU A 29 -0.71 10.38 -5.08
C LEU A 29 -2.14 9.87 -4.83
N TRP A 30 -2.48 9.47 -3.60
CA TRP A 30 -3.84 9.04 -3.25
C TRP A 30 -4.85 10.17 -3.43
N LYS A 31 -4.51 11.41 -3.06
CA LYS A 31 -5.38 12.58 -3.30
C LYS A 31 -5.65 12.79 -4.79
N LYS A 32 -4.66 12.58 -5.66
CA LYS A 32 -4.84 12.62 -7.12
C LYS A 32 -5.76 11.49 -7.60
N ILE A 33 -5.50 10.27 -7.16
CA ILE A 33 -6.32 9.08 -7.49
C ILE A 33 -7.77 9.24 -7.00
N ALA A 34 -7.98 9.84 -5.83
CA ALA A 34 -9.30 10.07 -5.25
C ALA A 34 -10.14 11.09 -6.05
N ALA A 35 -9.47 12.02 -6.75
CA ALA A 35 -10.13 13.02 -7.59
C ALA A 35 -10.56 12.47 -8.96
N GLU A 36 -10.16 11.25 -9.32
CA GLU A 36 -10.57 10.59 -10.56
C GLU A 36 -12.06 10.26 -10.56
N ILE A 37 -12.70 10.49 -11.71
CA ILE A 37 -14.15 10.28 -11.89
C ILE A 37 -14.47 8.78 -11.96
N ASN A 38 -13.56 7.98 -12.50
CA ASN A 38 -13.75 6.57 -12.74
C ASN A 38 -13.26 5.72 -11.55
N ASP A 39 -14.00 4.64 -11.26
CA ASP A 39 -13.61 3.64 -10.29
C ASP A 39 -12.58 2.66 -10.88
N ASN A 40 -11.31 3.08 -10.88
CA ASN A 40 -10.18 2.31 -11.37
C ASN A 40 -9.30 1.79 -10.22
N ASN A 41 -8.58 0.70 -10.51
CA ASN A 41 -7.48 0.21 -9.67
C ASN A 41 -6.14 0.72 -10.21
N TYR A 42 -5.26 1.15 -9.31
CA TYR A 42 -3.94 1.69 -9.61
C TYR A 42 -2.88 0.79 -9.02
N LEU A 43 -1.97 0.32 -9.88
CA LEU A 43 -0.78 -0.42 -9.49
C LEU A 43 0.38 0.56 -9.32
N ILE A 44 0.93 0.63 -8.11
CA ILE A 44 1.94 1.61 -7.71
C ILE A 44 3.23 0.88 -7.34
N PHE A 45 4.36 1.41 -7.83
CA PHE A 45 5.70 0.97 -7.48
C PHE A 45 6.56 2.18 -7.09
N GLU A 46 7.47 1.98 -6.14
CA GLU A 46 8.64 2.86 -5.95
C GLU A 46 9.68 2.60 -7.06
N ASP A 47 10.65 3.51 -7.21
CA ASP A 47 11.65 3.49 -8.28
C ASP A 47 12.73 2.41 -8.10
N ASP A 48 12.89 1.89 -6.88
CA ASP A 48 13.87 0.87 -6.53
C ASP A 48 13.32 -0.57 -6.49
N VAL A 49 12.09 -0.78 -6.98
CA VAL A 49 11.47 -2.11 -7.03
C VAL A 49 12.14 -3.00 -8.07
N ILE A 50 12.60 -4.16 -7.62
CA ILE A 50 13.11 -5.24 -8.48
C ILE A 50 12.06 -6.35 -8.59
N PHE A 51 11.62 -6.64 -9.81
CA PHE A 51 10.68 -7.72 -10.08
C PHE A 51 11.38 -9.07 -10.17
N ASN A 52 10.80 -10.10 -9.54
CA ASN A 52 11.20 -11.47 -9.83
C ASN A 52 10.74 -11.89 -11.24
N SER A 53 11.40 -12.89 -11.83
CA SER A 53 11.10 -13.38 -13.19
C SER A 53 9.65 -13.88 -13.37
N ASN A 54 8.97 -14.24 -12.28
CA ASN A 54 7.61 -14.74 -12.27
C ASN A 54 6.59 -13.66 -11.83
N PHE A 55 6.98 -12.39 -11.71
CA PHE A 55 6.16 -11.37 -11.08
C PHE A 55 4.80 -11.22 -11.76
N SER A 56 4.78 -11.11 -13.09
CA SER A 56 3.54 -11.00 -13.87
C SER A 56 2.61 -12.19 -13.64
N LYS A 57 3.15 -13.43 -13.67
CA LYS A 57 2.37 -14.65 -13.41
C LYS A 57 1.78 -14.65 -12.00
N SER A 58 2.57 -14.26 -11.01
CA SER A 58 2.15 -14.14 -9.61
C SER A 58 1.10 -13.06 -9.42
N LEU A 59 1.24 -11.90 -10.07
CA LEU A 59 0.27 -10.81 -10.04
C LEU A 59 -1.05 -11.21 -10.72
N HIS A 60 -1.02 -11.94 -11.83
CA HIS A 60 -2.25 -12.43 -12.45
C HIS A 60 -2.96 -13.45 -11.57
N ALA A 61 -2.23 -14.36 -10.91
CA ALA A 61 -2.80 -15.29 -9.94
C ALA A 61 -3.39 -14.56 -8.72
N ALA A 62 -2.59 -13.65 -8.16
CA ALA A 62 -2.97 -12.38 -7.53
C ALA A 62 -4.43 -11.97 -7.66
N LEU A 63 -4.66 -11.35 -8.83
CA LEU A 63 -5.84 -10.60 -9.19
C LEU A 63 -7.05 -11.47 -9.50
N ARG A 64 -6.86 -12.73 -9.91
CA ARG A 64 -7.99 -13.67 -10.09
C ARG A 64 -8.79 -13.89 -8.81
N ASN A 65 -8.14 -13.80 -7.66
CA ASN A 65 -8.75 -13.98 -6.35
C ASN A 65 -8.77 -12.68 -5.54
N TYR A 66 -8.75 -11.52 -6.21
CA TYR A 66 -8.71 -10.22 -5.57
C TYR A 66 -9.92 -10.03 -4.62
N PRO A 67 -9.71 -9.79 -3.31
CA PRO A 67 -10.83 -9.65 -2.40
C PRO A 67 -11.56 -8.33 -2.66
N THR A 68 -12.89 -8.40 -2.86
CA THR A 68 -13.74 -7.25 -3.20
C THR A 68 -13.80 -6.14 -2.15
N ASN A 69 -13.38 -6.43 -0.91
CA ASN A 69 -13.34 -5.47 0.21
C ASN A 69 -11.90 -5.19 0.66
N THR A 70 -11.03 -4.89 -0.31
CA THR A 70 -9.62 -4.54 -0.07
C THR A 70 -9.39 -3.05 -0.30
N ASP A 71 -8.88 -2.36 0.71
CA ASP A 71 -8.52 -0.95 0.56
C ASP A 71 -7.17 -0.75 -0.13
N ILE A 72 -6.15 -1.40 0.40
CA ILE A 72 -4.83 -1.46 -0.19
C ILE A 72 -4.40 -2.92 -0.24
N PHE A 73 -3.98 -3.37 -1.42
CA PHE A 73 -3.45 -4.70 -1.64
C PHE A 73 -1.94 -4.63 -1.86
N PHE A 74 -1.18 -4.88 -0.80
CA PHE A 74 0.28 -4.89 -0.86
C PHE A 74 0.78 -6.09 -1.67
N LEU A 75 1.67 -5.85 -2.64
CA LEU A 75 2.27 -6.88 -3.49
C LEU A 75 3.56 -7.47 -2.90
N GLY A 76 3.82 -7.12 -1.65
CA GLY A 76 4.84 -7.66 -0.80
C GLY A 76 4.77 -6.94 0.54
N SER A 77 5.12 -7.65 1.60
CA SER A 77 5.35 -7.04 2.90
C SER A 77 6.38 -7.89 3.62
N ARG A 78 7.23 -7.28 4.45
CA ARG A 78 8.12 -8.03 5.35
C ARG A 78 7.38 -8.49 6.61
N ASN A 79 6.07 -8.77 6.49
CA ASN A 79 5.25 -9.32 7.57
C ASN A 79 5.54 -10.82 7.71
N GLU A 80 6.79 -11.15 8.05
CA GLU A 80 7.24 -12.51 8.32
C GLU A 80 6.75 -13.01 9.69
N ARG A 81 6.29 -12.09 10.55
CA ARG A 81 5.83 -12.39 11.90
C ARG A 81 4.36 -12.76 11.86
N GLN A 82 4.04 -13.99 12.26
CA GLN A 82 2.67 -14.50 12.32
C GLN A 82 1.71 -13.60 13.13
N ARG A 83 2.20 -12.92 14.18
CA ARG A 83 1.40 -11.98 14.99
C ARG A 83 0.92 -10.73 14.25
N ASP A 84 1.58 -10.38 13.14
CA ASP A 84 1.22 -9.22 12.32
C ASP A 84 0.16 -9.60 11.26
N ILE A 85 -0.29 -10.87 11.25
CA ILE A 85 -1.34 -11.42 10.40
C ILE A 85 -2.63 -11.62 11.22
N LYS A 86 -3.72 -10.99 10.79
CA LYS A 86 -5.06 -11.12 11.39
C LYS A 86 -5.73 -12.43 11.01
N TYR A 87 -5.68 -12.80 9.72
CA TYR A 87 -6.11 -14.10 9.20
C TYR A 87 -5.53 -14.32 7.79
N PHE A 88 -5.37 -15.58 7.40
CA PHE A 88 -5.06 -15.97 6.04
C PHE A 88 -6.33 -16.05 5.20
N THR A 89 -6.27 -15.55 3.97
CA THR A 89 -7.27 -15.89 2.95
C THR A 89 -6.68 -17.03 2.13
N ASN A 90 -7.51 -17.96 1.64
CA ASN A 90 -7.17 -19.30 1.11
C ASN A 90 -6.12 -19.39 -0.03
N PHE A 91 -5.36 -18.34 -0.35
CA PHE A 91 -4.56 -18.21 -1.57
C PHE A 91 -3.24 -17.44 -1.39
N ASN A 92 -2.53 -17.63 -0.27
CA ASN A 92 -1.25 -16.96 0.07
C ASN A 92 -1.37 -15.47 0.42
N TYR A 93 -2.57 -14.95 0.62
CA TYR A 93 -2.75 -13.58 1.12
C TYR A 93 -3.08 -13.61 2.60
N CYS A 94 -2.69 -12.55 3.29
CA CYS A 94 -3.06 -12.35 4.67
C CYS A 94 -3.64 -10.95 4.83
N ARG A 95 -4.67 -10.83 5.67
CA ARG A 95 -5.03 -9.51 6.17
C ARG A 95 -4.05 -9.18 7.28
N SER A 96 -3.18 -8.21 7.07
CA SER A 96 -2.27 -7.76 8.12
C SER A 96 -3.02 -6.94 9.17
N PHE A 97 -2.65 -7.12 10.44
CA PHE A 97 -3.11 -6.26 11.54
C PHE A 97 -2.30 -4.95 11.58
N ASN A 98 -1.01 -5.03 11.28
CA ASN A 98 -0.10 -3.90 11.16
C ASN A 98 0.75 -4.10 9.91
N ALA A 99 0.40 -3.41 8.82
CA ALA A 99 1.23 -3.42 7.62
C ALA A 99 2.54 -2.68 7.91
N ARG A 100 3.54 -3.43 8.37
CA ARG A 100 4.91 -2.93 8.54
C ARG A 100 5.59 -3.17 7.21
N LEU A 101 5.61 -2.14 6.37
CA LEU A 101 6.25 -2.13 5.03
C LEU A 101 5.33 -2.70 3.93
N GLY A 102 5.40 -2.07 2.75
CA GLY A 102 4.59 -2.43 1.59
C GLY A 102 4.34 -1.29 0.61
N ALA A 103 4.64 -0.04 0.99
CA ALA A 103 4.46 1.12 0.11
C ALA A 103 5.33 1.08 -1.17
N PHE A 104 6.36 0.23 -1.19
CA PHE A 104 7.17 -0.03 -2.38
C PHE A 104 6.37 -0.65 -3.53
N ALA A 105 5.33 -1.46 -3.26
CA ALA A 105 4.51 -2.08 -4.31
C ALA A 105 3.11 -2.43 -3.80
N TYR A 106 2.08 -1.81 -4.36
CA TYR A 106 0.69 -2.07 -3.94
C TYR A 106 -0.34 -1.67 -5.00
N ILE A 107 -1.57 -2.12 -4.76
CA ILE A 107 -2.76 -1.72 -5.53
C ILE A 107 -3.71 -0.96 -4.62
N ILE A 108 -4.28 0.12 -5.14
CA ILE A 108 -5.33 0.92 -4.48
C ILE A 108 -6.42 1.27 -5.49
N SER A 109 -7.68 1.28 -5.08
CA SER A 109 -8.79 1.78 -5.91
C SER A 109 -9.05 3.27 -5.67
N SER A 110 -9.59 4.00 -6.63
CA SER A 110 -10.04 5.39 -6.39
C SER A 110 -11.09 5.48 -5.29
N LYS A 111 -11.99 4.49 -5.17
CA LYS A 111 -12.93 4.35 -4.04
C LYS A 111 -12.23 4.27 -2.68
N SER A 112 -11.14 3.51 -2.59
CA SER A 112 -10.37 3.35 -1.35
C SER A 112 -9.49 4.56 -1.07
N ALA A 113 -8.94 5.21 -2.10
CA ALA A 113 -8.18 6.44 -1.95
C ALA A 113 -9.01 7.58 -1.34
N LYS A 114 -10.32 7.66 -1.65
CA LYS A 114 -11.25 8.64 -1.07
C LYS A 114 -11.45 8.50 0.46
N LYS A 115 -10.96 7.42 1.08
CA LYS A 115 -11.00 7.22 2.54
C LYS A 115 -9.87 7.94 3.28
N TYR A 116 -8.87 8.45 2.57
CA TYR A 116 -7.65 9.06 3.08
C TYR A 116 -7.49 10.49 2.55
#